data_AF-A0A162PLB6-F1
#
_entry.id   AF-A0A162PLB6-F1
#
_cell.length_a   1.000
_cell.length_b   1.000
_cell.length_c   1.000
_cell.angle_alpha   90.00
_cell.angle_beta   90.00
_cell.angle_gamma   90.00
#
_symmetry.space_group_name_H-M   'P 1'
#
loop_
_entity.id
_entity.type
_entity.pdbx_description
1 polymer ?
#
loop_
_entity_poly.entity_id
_entity_poly.type
_entity_poly.pdbx_seq_one_letter_code
_entity_poly.pdbx_strand_id
1 'polypeptide(L)'
;LETLRQLHVVKTRMEQCKAQLKEAENWSQLENEATKALTQQDFEACALRLQQAQQSLDVFQHTPEFDVRRALLETLQHDLETALHPTILRALEDQDTRQCQKLYGVFGRIGRSDGFVEIYLTAKSPALQKGW
;
A
#
# COMPACT_ATOMS: atom_id res chain seq x y z
N LEU A 1 0.17 -12.77 48.94
CA LEU A 1 -0.41 -13.38 47.71
C LEU A 1 -0.95 -12.32 46.74
N GLU A 2 -1.67 -11.30 47.23
CA GLU A 2 -2.15 -10.18 46.40
C GLU A 2 -1.05 -9.39 45.67
N THR A 3 0.08 -9.13 46.33
CA THR A 3 1.20 -8.35 45.77
C THR A 3 1.87 -9.05 44.58
N LEU A 4 1.98 -10.39 44.62
CA LEU A 4 2.51 -11.20 43.52
C LEU A 4 1.56 -11.22 42.32
N ARG A 5 0.24 -11.27 42.57
CA ARG A 5 -0.77 -11.20 41.52
C ARG A 5 -0.79 -9.84 40.85
N GLN A 6 -0.63 -8.76 41.61
CA GLN A 6 -0.52 -7.40 41.07
C GLN A 6 0.76 -7.22 40.24
N LEU A 7 1.91 -7.68 40.73
CA LEU A 7 3.17 -7.68 39.98
C LEU A 7 3.08 -8.48 38.68
N HIS A 8 2.42 -9.64 38.70
CA HIS A 8 2.22 -10.44 37.50
C HIS A 8 1.33 -9.71 36.47
N VAL A 9 0.23 -9.09 36.91
CA VAL A 9 -0.65 -8.31 36.02
C VAL A 9 0.09 -7.13 35.40
N VAL A 10 0.88 -6.40 36.20
CA VAL A 10 1.67 -5.26 35.70
C VAL A 10 2.74 -5.74 34.72
N LYS A 11 3.44 -6.84 35.01
CA LYS A 11 4.44 -7.43 34.10
C LYS A 11 3.81 -7.87 32.78
N THR A 12 2.71 -8.62 32.81
CA THR A 12 2.02 -9.07 31.60
C THR A 12 1.52 -7.90 30.76
N ARG A 13 0.95 -6.86 31.39
CA ARG A 13 0.52 -5.65 30.67
C ARG A 13 1.69 -4.91 30.05
N MET A 14 2.82 -4.81 30.75
CA MET A 14 4.02 -4.16 30.22
C MET A 14 4.61 -4.93 29.04
N GLU A 15 4.62 -6.27 29.08
CA GLU A 15 5.06 -7.10 27.96
C GLU A 15 4.12 -6.96 26.75
N GLN A 16 2.81 -6.89 26.99
CA GLN A 16 1.81 -6.62 25.94
C GLN A 16 1.98 -5.24 25.31
N CYS A 17 2.10 -4.18 26.12
CA CYS A 17 2.35 -2.83 25.60
C CYS A 17 3.67 -2.76 24.82
N LYS A 18 4.72 -3.46 25.28
CA LYS A 18 6.01 -3.52 24.57
C LYS A 18 5.90 -4.21 23.20
N ALA A 19 5.12 -5.29 23.11
CA ALA A 19 4.88 -5.96 21.83
C ALA A 19 4.13 -5.02 20.87
N GLN A 20 3.03 -4.42 21.33
CA GLN A 20 2.25 -3.46 20.56
C GLN A 20 3.09 -2.26 20.08
N LEU A 21 3.97 -1.73 20.94
CA LEU A 21 4.85 -0.61 20.57
C LEU A 21 5.82 -1.00 19.46
N LYS A 22 6.45 -2.19 19.56
CA LYS A 22 7.36 -2.68 18.52
C LYS A 22 6.66 -2.87 17.19
N GLU A 23 5.44 -3.39 17.22
CA GLU A 23 4.66 -3.58 16.01
C GLU A 23 4.23 -2.23 15.43
N ALA A 24 3.90 -1.24 16.26
CA ALA A 24 3.65 0.13 15.84
C ALA A 24 4.88 0.79 15.19
N GLU A 25 6.06 0.64 15.80
CA GLU A 25 7.33 1.12 15.25
C GLU A 25 7.64 0.46 13.90
N ASN A 26 7.45 -0.87 13.79
CA ASN A 26 7.63 -1.60 12.55
C ASN A 26 6.68 -1.08 11.45
N TRP A 27 5.44 -0.75 11.82
CA TRP A 27 4.48 -0.16 10.89
C TRP A 27 4.90 1.26 10.44
N SER A 28 5.33 2.12 11.36
CA SER A 28 5.87 3.46 11.00
C SER A 28 7.13 3.39 10.13
N GLN A 29 7.94 2.34 10.29
CA GLN A 29 9.07 2.10 9.40
C GLN A 29 8.60 1.68 8.00
N LEU A 30 7.62 0.76 7.90
CA LEU A 30 7.04 0.33 6.63
C LEU A 30 6.40 1.50 5.86
N GLU A 31 5.69 2.39 6.55
CA GLU A 31 5.12 3.61 5.98
C GLU A 31 6.22 4.52 5.39
N ASN A 32 7.26 4.82 6.17
CA ASN A 32 8.36 5.64 5.70
C ASN A 32 9.07 5.03 4.49
N GLU A 33 9.24 3.72 4.46
CA GLU A 33 9.84 3.03 3.33
C GLU A 33 8.92 3.04 2.10
N ALA A 34 7.60 2.91 2.27
CA ALA A 34 6.64 3.04 1.17
C ALA A 34 6.64 4.45 0.56
N THR A 35 6.65 5.50 1.39
CA THR A 35 6.73 6.91 0.95
C THR A 35 8.06 7.21 0.24
N LYS A 36 9.18 6.64 0.73
CA LYS A 36 10.47 6.75 0.04
C LYS A 36 10.46 6.07 -1.32
N ALA A 37 9.93 4.84 -1.40
CA ALA A 37 9.80 4.12 -2.66
C ALA A 37 8.92 4.87 -3.68
N LEU A 38 7.83 5.49 -3.21
CA LEU A 38 6.98 6.36 -4.02
C LEU A 38 7.78 7.56 -4.59
N THR A 39 8.57 8.22 -3.73
CA THR A 39 9.41 9.36 -4.13
C THR A 39 10.49 8.96 -5.14
N GLN A 40 11.03 7.75 -5.02
CA GLN A 40 12.02 7.17 -5.94
C GLN A 40 11.41 6.63 -7.23
N GLN A 41 10.08 6.71 -7.41
CA GLN A 41 9.33 6.10 -8.52
C GLN A 41 9.52 4.59 -8.63
N ASP A 42 9.89 3.93 -7.53
CA ASP A 42 10.02 2.48 -7.46
C ASP A 42 8.66 1.87 -7.08
N PHE A 43 7.78 1.79 -8.08
CA PHE A 43 6.39 1.36 -7.90
C PHE A 43 6.28 -0.11 -7.46
N GLU A 44 7.24 -0.95 -7.84
CA GLU A 44 7.24 -2.37 -7.51
C GLU A 44 7.61 -2.61 -6.04
N ALA A 45 8.64 -1.91 -5.53
CA ALA A 45 8.96 -1.92 -4.11
C ALA A 45 7.84 -1.29 -3.28
N CYS A 46 7.26 -0.17 -3.73
CA CYS A 46 6.16 0.48 -3.02
C CYS A 46 4.94 -0.44 -2.89
N ALA A 47 4.53 -1.11 -3.97
CA ALA A 47 3.41 -2.07 -3.93
C ALA A 47 3.68 -3.27 -3.00
N LEU A 48 4.92 -3.78 -3.00
CA LEU A 48 5.30 -4.84 -2.07
C LEU A 48 5.21 -4.38 -0.61
N ARG A 49 5.68 -3.16 -0.30
CA ARG A 49 5.58 -2.60 1.06
C ARG A 49 4.15 -2.32 1.47
N LEU A 50 3.31 -1.82 0.57
CA LEU A 50 1.88 -1.63 0.82
C LEU A 50 1.18 -2.96 1.13
N GLN A 51 1.50 -4.03 0.40
CA GLN A 51 0.98 -5.37 0.69
C GLN A 51 1.42 -5.87 2.07
N GLN A 52 2.71 -5.71 2.42
CA GLN A 52 3.22 -6.09 3.74
C GLN A 52 2.60 -5.27 4.88
N ALA A 53 2.37 -3.98 4.65
CA ALA A 53 1.72 -3.10 5.60
C ALA A 53 0.23 -3.43 5.76
N GLN A 54 -0.45 -3.83 4.68
CA GLN A 54 -1.83 -4.35 4.72
C GLN A 54 -1.94 -5.67 5.49
N GLN A 55 -1.00 -6.60 5.28
CA GLN A 55 -0.94 -7.83 6.08
C GLN A 55 -0.66 -7.55 7.56
N SER A 56 0.23 -6.61 7.86
CA SER A 56 0.48 -6.19 9.25
C SER A 56 -0.73 -5.51 9.87
N LEU A 57 -1.56 -4.82 9.07
CA LEU A 57 -2.78 -4.16 9.53
C LEU A 57 -3.80 -5.17 10.11
N ASP A 58 -3.86 -6.39 9.57
CA ASP A 58 -4.73 -7.48 10.07
C ASP A 58 -4.44 -7.83 11.54
N VAL A 59 -3.17 -7.72 11.95
CA VAL A 59 -2.74 -7.93 13.35
C VAL A 59 -3.28 -6.84 14.28
N PHE A 60 -3.53 -5.63 13.75
CA PHE A 60 -4.03 -4.49 14.52
C PHE A 60 -5.55 -4.35 14.51
N GLN A 61 -6.31 -5.29 13.93
CA GLN A 61 -7.78 -5.20 13.79
C GLN A 61 -8.55 -4.98 15.10
N HIS A 62 -7.95 -5.29 16.25
CA HIS A 62 -8.54 -5.10 17.57
C HIS A 62 -8.05 -3.84 18.32
N THR A 63 -7.25 -3.00 17.66
CA THR A 63 -6.62 -1.82 18.25
C THR A 63 -7.26 -0.55 17.70
N PRO A 64 -7.51 0.51 18.50
CA PRO A 64 -8.11 1.76 18.02
C PRO A 64 -7.27 2.48 16.94
N GLU A 65 -6.01 2.10 16.77
CA GLU A 65 -5.11 2.63 15.74
C GLU A 65 -5.37 2.03 14.35
N PHE A 66 -6.23 1.01 14.24
CA PHE A 66 -6.54 0.32 12.99
C PHE A 66 -7.12 1.27 11.93
N ASP A 67 -8.17 2.03 12.27
CA ASP A 67 -8.85 2.92 11.32
C ASP A 67 -7.92 4.01 10.77
N VAL A 68 -7.08 4.60 11.62
CA VAL A 68 -6.11 5.64 11.22
C VAL A 68 -5.08 5.07 10.25
N ARG A 69 -4.52 3.90 10.57
CA ARG A 69 -3.51 3.24 9.73
C ARG A 69 -4.10 2.73 8.42
N ARG A 70 -5.35 2.27 8.45
CA ARG A 70 -6.10 1.89 7.26
C ARG A 70 -6.30 3.08 6.32
N ALA A 71 -6.79 4.20 6.84
CA ALA A 71 -6.99 5.41 6.06
C ALA A 71 -5.68 5.89 5.41
N LEU A 72 -4.56 5.80 6.14
CA LEU A 72 -3.25 6.13 5.61
C LEU A 72 -2.81 5.18 4.49
N LEU A 73 -3.01 3.87 4.64
CA LEU A 73 -2.76 2.91 3.55
C LEU A 73 -3.62 3.15 2.32
N GLU A 74 -4.89 3.52 2.49
CA GLU A 74 -5.76 3.88 1.37
C GLU A 74 -5.26 5.14 0.66
N THR A 75 -4.71 6.10 1.41
CA THR A 75 -4.12 7.33 0.86
C THR A 75 -2.85 7.02 0.07
N LEU A 76 -1.91 6.23 0.63
CA LEU A 76 -0.69 5.83 -0.06
C LEU A 76 -0.96 5.01 -1.33
N GLN A 77 -1.99 4.16 -1.30
CA GLN A 77 -2.43 3.44 -2.50
C GLN A 77 -2.94 4.41 -3.57
N HIS A 78 -3.76 5.40 -3.18
CA HIS A 78 -4.26 6.42 -4.10
C HIS A 78 -3.14 7.31 -4.67
N ASP A 79 -2.15 7.69 -3.86
CA ASP A 79 -0.99 8.46 -4.30
C ASP A 79 -0.14 7.66 -5.31
N LEU A 80 0.05 6.36 -5.06
CA LEU A 80 0.74 5.47 -6.00
C LEU A 80 -0.02 5.34 -7.33
N GLU A 81 -1.35 5.21 -7.30
CA GLU A 81 -2.16 5.20 -8.53
C GLU A 81 -2.05 6.52 -9.30
N THR A 82 -2.11 7.65 -8.59
CA THR A 82 -1.99 8.98 -9.19
C THR A 82 -0.61 9.18 -9.83
N ALA A 83 0.45 8.68 -9.20
CA ALA A 83 1.81 8.71 -9.74
C ALA A 83 1.99 7.77 -10.94
N LEU A 84 1.29 6.63 -10.95
CA LEU A 84 1.33 5.64 -12.03
C LEU A 84 0.52 6.07 -13.26
N HIS A 85 -0.58 6.80 -13.08
CA HIS A 85 -1.49 7.23 -14.15
C HIS A 85 -0.78 7.91 -15.34
N PRO A 86 0.04 8.96 -15.16
CA PRO A 86 0.75 9.59 -16.28
C PRO A 86 1.83 8.68 -16.90
N THR A 87 2.44 7.80 -16.10
CA THR A 87 3.44 6.82 -16.58
C THR A 87 2.80 5.78 -17.48
N ILE A 88 1.59 5.31 -17.15
CA ILE A 88 0.81 4.38 -17.97
C ILE A 88 0.39 5.04 -19.29
N LEU A 89 -0.16 6.25 -19.23
CA LEU A 89 -0.58 6.98 -20.44
C LEU A 89 0.59 7.13 -21.41
N ARG A 90 1.77 7.51 -20.91
CA ARG A 90 2.99 7.63 -21.73
C ARG A 90 3.43 6.29 -22.30
N ALA A 91 3.43 5.22 -21.50
CA ALA A 91 3.78 3.88 -21.98
C ALA A 91 2.80 3.36 -23.05
N LEU A 92 1.52 3.75 -22.97
CA LEU A 92 0.51 3.44 -23.98
C LEU A 92 0.70 4.25 -25.27
N GLU A 93 1.08 5.52 -25.16
CA GLU A 93 1.44 6.36 -26.32
C GLU A 93 2.68 5.83 -27.05
N ASP A 94 3.72 5.41 -26.32
CA ASP A 94 4.94 4.79 -26.86
C ASP A 94 4.75 3.33 -27.33
N GLN A 95 3.55 2.76 -27.15
CA GLN A 95 3.23 1.35 -27.41
C GLN A 95 4.17 0.35 -26.69
N ASP A 96 4.75 0.75 -25.56
CA ASP A 96 5.66 -0.09 -24.78
C ASP A 96 4.87 -1.14 -23.97
N THR A 97 4.67 -2.28 -24.59
CA THR A 97 3.95 -3.44 -24.01
C THR A 97 4.66 -4.04 -22.80
N ARG A 98 5.99 -3.91 -22.70
CA ARG A 98 6.77 -4.46 -21.58
C ARG A 98 6.56 -3.63 -20.31
N GLN A 99 6.60 -2.32 -20.45
CA GLN A 99 6.36 -1.39 -19.34
C GLN A 99 4.90 -1.48 -18.87
N CYS A 100 3.93 -1.56 -19.80
CA CYS A 100 2.53 -1.82 -19.45
C CYS A 100 2.34 -3.11 -18.65
N GLN A 101 3.02 -4.20 -19.02
CA GLN A 101 2.92 -5.48 -18.31
C GLN A 101 3.49 -5.40 -16.88
N LYS A 102 4.61 -4.69 -16.68
CA LYS A 102 5.16 -4.45 -15.35
C LYS A 102 4.19 -3.64 -14.48
N LEU A 103 3.65 -2.55 -15.03
CA LEU A 103 2.70 -1.67 -14.34
C LEU A 103 1.41 -2.43 -13.99
N TYR A 104 0.92 -3.31 -14.87
CA TYR A 104 -0.20 -4.19 -14.58
C TYR A 104 0.09 -5.16 -13.42
N GLY A 105 1.30 -5.71 -13.36
CA GLY A 105 1.74 -6.56 -12.24
C GLY A 105 1.73 -5.82 -10.90
N VAL A 106 2.13 -4.55 -10.89
CA VAL A 106 2.06 -3.66 -9.72
C VAL A 106 0.60 -3.43 -9.29
N PHE A 107 -0.30 -3.10 -10.23
CA PHE A 107 -1.73 -2.92 -9.97
C PHE A 107 -2.41 -4.20 -9.46
N GLY A 108 -2.05 -5.36 -10.01
CA GLY A 108 -2.55 -6.67 -9.57
C GLY A 108 -2.14 -6.99 -8.12
N ARG A 109 -0.95 -6.58 -7.69
CA ARG A 109 -0.50 -6.77 -6.29
C ARG A 109 -1.29 -5.93 -5.28
N ILE A 110 -1.80 -4.77 -5.70
CA ILE A 110 -2.56 -3.85 -4.86
C ILE A 110 -4.07 -4.14 -4.95
N GLY A 111 -4.49 -5.06 -5.83
CA GLY A 111 -5.89 -5.45 -5.99
C GLY A 111 -6.75 -4.40 -6.68
N ARG A 112 -6.15 -3.39 -7.34
CA ARG A 112 -6.85 -2.31 -8.07
C ARG A 112 -6.77 -2.46 -9.60
N SER A 113 -6.80 -3.69 -10.09
CA SER A 113 -6.76 -3.98 -11.53
C SER A 113 -7.89 -3.36 -12.36
N ASP A 114 -9.01 -2.97 -11.72
CA ASP A 114 -10.16 -2.32 -12.39
C ASP A 114 -9.81 -0.92 -12.93
N GLY A 115 -9.08 -0.10 -12.15
CA GLY A 115 -8.65 1.23 -12.57
C GLY A 115 -7.70 1.20 -13.77
N PHE A 116 -6.86 0.17 -13.89
CA PHE A 116 -5.98 0.01 -15.05
C PHE A 116 -6.77 -0.23 -16.35
N VAL A 117 -7.86 -1.00 -16.28
CA VAL A 117 -8.71 -1.30 -17.44
C VAL A 117 -9.41 -0.02 -17.92
N GLU A 118 -9.91 0.81 -17.00
CA GLU A 118 -10.53 2.09 -17.34
C GLU A 118 -9.56 3.04 -18.05
N ILE A 119 -8.32 3.16 -17.55
CA ILE A 119 -7.27 3.98 -18.16
C ILE A 119 -6.92 3.46 -19.55
N TYR A 120 -6.75 2.13 -19.69
CA TYR A 120 -6.46 1.50 -20.97
C TYR A 120 -7.57 1.72 -22.00
N LEU A 121 -8.84 1.56 -21.61
CA LEU A 121 -9.99 1.81 -22.46
C LEU A 121 -10.09 3.28 -22.86
N THR A 122 -9.86 4.20 -21.92
CA THR A 122 -9.88 5.65 -22.17
C THR A 122 -8.77 6.07 -23.13
N ALA A 123 -7.56 5.50 -23.00
CA ALA A 123 -6.45 5.77 -23.91
C ALA A 123 -6.69 5.23 -25.33
N LYS A 124 -7.36 4.07 -25.46
CA LYS A 124 -7.65 3.45 -26.76
C LYS A 124 -8.86 4.05 -27.47
N SER A 125 -9.79 4.63 -26.74
CA SER A 125 -11.00 5.29 -27.27
C SER A 125 -10.73 6.38 -28.32
N PRO A 126 -9.83 7.37 -28.10
CA PRO A 126 -9.51 8.38 -29.11
C PRO A 126 -8.72 7.82 -30.30
N ALA A 127 -7.93 6.76 -30.11
CA ALA A 127 -7.25 6.07 -31.21
C ALA A 127 -8.24 5.34 -32.14
N LEU A 128 -9.31 4.78 -31.57
CA LEU A 128 -10.42 4.20 -32.33
C LEU A 128 -11.22 5.29 -33.06
N GLN A 129 -11.47 6.45 -32.43
CA GLN A 129 -12.19 7.56 -33.07
C GLN A 129 -11.44 8.19 -34.26
N LYS A 130 -10.10 8.18 -34.27
CA LYS A 130 -9.31 8.65 -35.43
C LYS A 130 -9.29 7.67 -36.60
N GLY A 131 -9.67 6.41 -36.38
CA GLY A 131 -9.67 5.35 -37.39
C GLY A 131 -10.99 5.19 -38.15
N TRP A 132 -12.04 5.93 -37.78
CA TRP A 132 -13.35 5.98 -38.44
C TRP A 132 -13.51 7.25 -39.27
#